data_AF-A0A7M4ANJ2-F1
#
_entry.id   AF-A0A7M4ANJ2-F1
#
_cell.length_a   1.000
_cell.length_b   1.000
_cell.length_c   1.000
_cell.angle_alpha   90.00
_cell.angle_beta   90.00
_cell.angle_gamma   90.00
#
_symmetry.space_group_name_H-M   'P 1'
#
loop_
_entity.id
_entity.type
_entity.pdbx_description
1 polymer ?
#
loop_
_entity_poly.entity_id
_entity_poly.type
_entity_poly.pdbx_seq_one_letter_code
_entity_poly.pdbx_strand_id
1 'polypeptide(L)'
;GFDGSHKFVSHLFEQREDGFPSLSEQDESTIVPGMYLCGPSVRHDGHIFCFIFKYRQRFAIVAEAIASSLGYETEEFVSTYREWGMYLDDLSCCGVECM
;
A
#
# COMPACT_ATOMS: atom_id res chain seq x y z
N GLY A 1 6.32 16.89 9.72
CA GLY A 1 6.25 15.46 9.37
C GLY A 1 7.49 15.07 8.60
N PHE A 2 7.76 13.78 8.44
CA PHE A 2 8.82 13.28 7.56
C PHE A 2 8.31 13.25 6.12
N ASP A 3 9.02 13.92 5.21
CA ASP A 3 8.71 13.90 3.78
C ASP A 3 9.42 12.70 3.12
N GLY A 4 8.63 11.76 2.60
CA GLY A 4 9.14 10.55 1.96
C GLY A 4 9.74 10.82 0.56
N SER A 5 10.60 9.91 0.11
CA SER A 5 11.27 9.99 -1.20
C SER A 5 10.33 10.01 -2.41
N HIS A 6 9.08 9.55 -2.26
CA HIS A 6 8.06 9.59 -3.30
C HIS A 6 7.84 11.00 -3.87
N LYS A 7 8.13 12.08 -3.12
CA LYS A 7 8.03 13.46 -3.63
C LYS A 7 8.96 13.73 -4.82
N PHE A 8 10.14 13.11 -4.87
CA PHE A 8 11.08 13.25 -5.99
C PHE A 8 10.56 12.61 -7.28
N VAL A 9 9.62 11.67 -7.16
CA VAL A 9 8.99 10.94 -8.26
C VAL A 9 7.48 11.18 -8.29
N SER A 10 7.02 12.32 -7.77
CA SER A 10 5.60 12.67 -7.68
C SER A 10 4.89 12.69 -9.03
N HIS A 11 5.62 12.95 -10.11
CA HIS A 11 5.11 12.89 -11.49
C HIS A 11 4.74 11.47 -11.97
N LEU A 12 5.11 10.43 -11.22
CA LEU A 12 4.72 9.04 -11.50
C LEU A 12 3.42 8.64 -10.79
N PHE A 13 2.79 9.56 -10.06
CA PHE A 13 1.54 9.34 -9.34
C PHE A 13 0.54 10.45 -9.67
N GLU A 14 -0.73 10.07 -9.79
CA GLU A 14 -1.81 11.05 -9.73
C GLU A 14 -1.94 11.56 -8.29
N GLN A 15 -2.11 12.87 -8.10
CA GLN A 15 -2.28 13.46 -6.77
C GLN A 15 -3.76 13.66 -6.47
N ARG A 16 -4.17 13.24 -5.27
CA ARG A 16 -5.47 13.53 -4.69
C ARG A 16 -5.54 14.98 -4.21
N GLU A 17 -6.77 15.47 -3.98
CA GLU A 17 -7.01 16.81 -3.42
C GLU A 17 -6.38 17.02 -2.03
N ASP A 18 -6.20 15.93 -1.26
CA ASP A 18 -5.56 15.94 0.06
C ASP A 18 -4.02 15.94 0.02
N GLY A 19 -3.43 15.96 -1.18
CA GLY A 19 -1.98 16.01 -1.39
C GLY A 19 -1.26 14.68 -1.27
N PHE A 20 -1.99 13.56 -1.14
CA PHE A 20 -1.42 12.21 -1.18
C PHE A 20 -1.53 11.56 -2.57
N PRO A 21 -0.66 10.60 -2.91
CA PRO A 21 -0.78 9.82 -4.13
C PRO A 21 -2.11 9.04 -4.19
N SER A 22 -2.76 9.06 -5.35
CA SER A 22 -3.84 8.15 -5.70
C SER A 22 -3.25 6.79 -6.03
N LEU A 23 -3.77 5.73 -5.42
CA LEU A 23 -3.24 4.36 -5.54
C LEU A 23 -4.36 3.37 -5.83
N SER A 24 -4.03 2.27 -6.49
CA SER A 24 -4.89 1.09 -6.61
C SER A 24 -5.02 0.36 -5.27
N GLU A 25 -5.92 -0.63 -5.20
CA GLU A 25 -6.05 -1.53 -4.05
C GLU A 25 -4.77 -2.31 -3.72
N GLN A 26 -3.79 -2.36 -4.63
CA GLN A 26 -2.49 -3.01 -4.44
C GLN A 26 -1.35 -2.02 -4.17
N ASP A 27 -1.68 -0.76 -3.82
CA ASP A 27 -0.72 0.33 -3.61
C ASP A 27 0.08 0.71 -4.88
N GLU A 28 -0.48 0.44 -6.06
CA GLU A 28 0.11 0.79 -7.36
C GLU A 28 -0.32 2.19 -7.81
N SER A 29 0.53 2.89 -8.56
CA SER A 29 0.16 4.12 -9.25
C SER A 29 -1.00 3.88 -10.22
N THR A 30 -1.97 4.80 -10.23
CA THR A 30 -3.11 4.76 -11.17
C THR A 30 -2.74 5.18 -12.59
N ILE A 31 -1.54 5.74 -12.80
CA ILE A 31 -1.10 6.30 -14.09
C ILE A 31 0.19 5.65 -14.64
N VAL A 32 0.94 4.91 -13.81
CA VAL A 32 2.20 4.24 -14.22
C VAL A 32 2.19 2.78 -13.73
N PRO A 33 1.92 1.81 -14.62
CA PRO A 33 1.96 0.39 -14.28
C PRO A 33 3.34 -0.06 -13.77
N GLY A 34 3.36 -0.93 -12.77
CA GLY A 34 4.57 -1.45 -12.12
C GLY A 34 5.21 -0.48 -11.12
N MET A 35 4.62 0.70 -10.87
CA MET A 35 5.10 1.65 -9.88
C MET A 35 4.29 1.54 -8.59
N TYR A 36 4.91 1.06 -7.51
CA TYR A 36 4.25 0.86 -6.22
C TYR A 36 4.73 1.85 -5.16
N LEU A 37 3.86 2.18 -4.21
CA LEU A 37 4.19 3.00 -3.06
C LEU A 37 4.03 2.22 -1.76
N CYS A 38 5.10 2.14 -0.97
CA CYS A 38 5.09 1.54 0.36
C CYS A 38 5.37 2.58 1.45
N GLY A 39 4.83 2.34 2.65
CA GLY A 39 5.21 3.07 3.85
C GLY A 39 4.21 4.13 4.32
N PRO A 40 4.62 5.10 5.15
CA PRO A 40 3.71 5.97 5.90
C PRO A 40 2.96 6.98 5.04
N SER A 41 3.26 7.07 3.74
CA SER A 41 2.58 7.94 2.77
C SER A 41 1.42 7.25 2.05
N VAL A 42 1.24 5.93 2.21
CA VAL A 42 0.09 5.20 1.68
C VAL A 42 -1.20 5.67 2.38
N ARG A 43 -2.22 5.96 1.58
CA ARG A 43 -3.55 6.36 2.03
C ARG A 43 -4.58 5.59 1.22
N HIS A 44 -5.54 5.01 1.92
CA HIS A 44 -6.78 4.49 1.38
C HIS A 44 -7.93 5.16 2.14
N ASP A 45 -9.08 5.33 1.52
CA ASP A 45 -10.16 6.13 2.10
C ASP A 45 -10.55 5.61 3.50
N GLY A 46 -10.40 6.48 4.51
CA GLY A 46 -10.60 6.14 5.93
C GLY A 46 -9.39 5.53 6.67
N HIS A 47 -8.32 5.14 5.97
CA HIS A 47 -7.15 4.46 6.55
C HIS A 47 -5.86 5.27 6.42
N ILE A 48 -5.37 5.72 7.57
CA ILE A 48 -4.07 6.39 7.70
C ILE A 48 -3.02 5.39 8.23
N PHE A 49 -2.08 5.03 7.36
CA PHE A 49 -1.00 4.11 7.67
C PHE A 49 0.23 4.81 8.26
N CYS A 50 0.07 5.74 9.21
CA CYS A 50 1.19 6.55 9.73
C CYS A 50 2.11 5.83 10.74
N PHE A 51 1.73 4.64 11.21
CA PHE A 51 2.54 3.83 12.14
C PHE A 51 3.07 2.57 11.47
N ILE A 52 4.30 2.17 11.83
CA ILE A 52 4.98 1.01 11.23
C ILE A 52 4.17 -0.28 11.32
N PHE A 53 3.49 -0.52 12.44
CA PHE A 53 2.68 -1.73 12.58
C PHE A 53 1.46 -1.74 11.65
N LYS A 54 1.00 -0.57 11.16
CA LYS A 54 -0.06 -0.43 10.15
C LYS A 54 0.49 -0.57 8.74
N TYR A 55 1.41 0.32 8.30
CA TYR A 55 1.86 0.29 6.89
C TYR A 55 2.59 -1.00 6.51
N ARG A 56 3.22 -1.70 7.47
CA ARG A 56 3.89 -2.97 7.18
C ARG A 56 2.92 -4.07 6.76
N GLN A 57 1.63 -3.95 7.10
CA GLN A 57 0.60 -4.93 6.73
C GLN A 57 0.27 -4.89 5.22
N ARG A 58 0.77 -3.86 4.52
CA ARG A 58 0.58 -3.68 3.08
C ARG A 58 1.75 -4.18 2.24
N PHE A 59 2.90 -4.47 2.84
CA PHE A 59 4.08 -4.93 2.10
C PHE A 59 3.85 -6.23 1.34
N ALA A 60 3.10 -7.16 1.93
CA ALA A 60 2.79 -8.43 1.30
C ALA A 60 1.79 -8.29 0.14
N ILE A 61 0.94 -7.26 0.16
CA ILE A 61 0.02 -6.92 -0.96
C ILE A 61 0.83 -6.51 -2.19
N VAL A 62 1.80 -5.61 -2.01
CA VAL A 62 2.70 -5.18 -3.09
C VAL A 62 3.56 -6.34 -3.59
N ALA A 63 4.08 -7.16 -2.69
CA ALA A 63 4.89 -8.32 -3.05
C ALA A 63 4.10 -9.34 -3.89
N GLU A 64 2.83 -9.59 -3.54
CA GLU A 64 1.92 -10.42 -4.32
C GLU A 64 1.65 -9.84 -5.69
N ALA A 65 1.30 -8.55 -5.79
CA ALA A 65 1.05 -7.91 -7.08
C ALA A 65 2.25 -8.05 -8.03
N ILE A 66 3.47 -7.83 -7.52
CA ILE A 66 4.70 -7.99 -8.30
C ILE A 66 4.90 -9.47 -8.69
N ALA A 67 4.84 -10.40 -7.74
CA ALA A 67 5.09 -11.82 -7.99
C ALA A 67 4.08 -12.41 -8.99
N SER A 68 2.80 -12.13 -8.82
CA SER A 68 1.74 -12.56 -9.74
C SER A 68 1.91 -11.97 -11.13
N SER A 69 2.34 -10.70 -11.26
CA SER A 69 2.62 -10.08 -12.57
C SER A 69 3.75 -10.78 -13.34
N LEU A 70 4.66 -11.44 -12.63
CA LEU A 70 5.78 -12.22 -13.19
C LEU A 70 5.45 -13.70 -13.38
N GLY A 71 4.24 -14.14 -13.01
CA GLY A 71 3.80 -15.53 -13.11
C GLY A 71 4.36 -16.45 -12.03
N TYR A 72 4.72 -15.91 -10.86
CA TYR A 72 5.09 -16.71 -9.69
C TYR A 72 3.87 -17.03 -8.82
N GLU A 73 3.83 -18.25 -8.29
CA GLU A 73 2.86 -18.67 -7.26
C GLU A 73 3.08 -17.87 -5.96
N THR A 74 1.99 -17.52 -5.27
CA THR A 74 2.03 -16.60 -4.13
C THR A 74 1.37 -17.14 -2.86
N GLU A 75 0.61 -18.24 -2.96
CA GLU A 75 -0.28 -18.72 -1.90
C GLU A 75 0.46 -18.98 -0.58
N GLU A 76 1.65 -19.59 -0.65
CA GLU A 76 2.44 -19.97 0.52
C GLU A 76 2.84 -18.74 1.36
N PHE A 77 3.41 -17.71 0.74
CA PHE A 77 3.82 -16.52 1.48
C PHE A 77 2.61 -15.66 1.85
N VAL A 78 1.58 -15.58 1.01
CA VAL A 78 0.34 -14.86 1.36
C VAL A 78 -0.28 -15.45 2.64
N SER A 79 -0.38 -16.78 2.73
CA SER A 79 -0.86 -17.45 3.93
C SER A 79 0.00 -17.12 5.16
N THR A 80 1.32 -17.19 5.01
CA THR A 80 2.28 -16.90 6.10
C THR A 80 2.13 -15.46 6.62
N TYR A 81 2.00 -14.47 5.72
CA TYR A 81 1.86 -13.07 6.12
C TYR A 81 0.47 -12.77 6.71
N ARG A 82 -0.58 -13.49 6.30
CA ARG A 82 -1.90 -13.42 6.95
C ARG A 82 -1.82 -13.93 8.39
N GLU A 83 -1.16 -15.05 8.64
CA GLU A 83 -0.95 -15.59 10.00
C GLU A 83 -0.19 -14.63 10.91
N TRP A 84 0.75 -13.86 10.36
CA TRP A 84 1.49 -12.84 11.11
C TRP A 84 0.72 -11.52 11.32
N GLY A 85 -0.51 -11.41 10.79
CA GLY A 85 -1.27 -10.17 10.79
C GLY A 85 -0.60 -9.06 9.97
N MET A 86 0.18 -9.45 8.95
CA MET A 86 0.98 -8.57 8.08
C MET A 86 0.51 -8.58 6.63
N TYR A 87 -0.75 -8.95 6.41
CA TYR A 87 -1.42 -8.92 5.13
C TYR A 87 -2.81 -8.31 5.34
N LEU A 88 -2.99 -7.05 4.94
CA LEU A 88 -4.24 -6.30 5.04
C LEU A 88 -4.75 -5.96 3.64
N ASP A 89 -5.60 -6.82 3.10
CA ASP A 89 -6.33 -6.65 1.83
C ASP A 89 -7.73 -6.09 2.02
N ASP A 90 -8.40 -6.47 3.12
CA ASP A 90 -9.72 -5.93 3.44
C ASP A 90 -9.62 -4.58 4.15
N LEU A 91 -9.84 -3.51 3.38
CA LEU A 91 -9.91 -2.13 3.87
C LEU A 91 -11.33 -1.72 4.30
N SER A 92 -12.33 -2.60 4.17
CA SER A 92 -13.69 -2.34 4.65
C SER A 92 -13.82 -2.45 6.17
N CYS A 93 -12.84 -3.10 6.82
CA CYS A 93 -12.90 -3.39 8.24
C CYS A 93 -12.45 -2.19 9.09
N CYS A 94 -13.43 -1.57 9.74
CA CYS A 94 -13.37 -0.45 10.66
C CYS A 94 -12.15 -0.51 11.61
N GLY A 95 -11.23 0.45 11.46
CA GLY A 95 -9.98 0.49 12.23
C GLY A 95 -9.65 1.86 12.80
N VAL A 96 -10.59 2.43 13.57
CA VAL A 96 -10.46 3.69 14.33
C VAL A 96 -10.07 4.87 13.44
N GLU A 97 -11.05 5.74 13.14
CA GLU A 97 -10.74 7.08 12.62
C GLU A 97 -9.62 7.68 13.46
N CYS A 98 -8.50 8.02 12.82
CA CYS A 98 -7.44 8.76 13.49
C CYS A 98 -8.04 10.10 13.94
N MET A 99 -8.35 10.21 15.23
CA MET A 99 -8.60 11.47 15.93
C MET A 99 -7.30 12.27 16.06
#